data_AF-A0AAQ1NZ40-F1
#
_entry.id   AF-A0AAQ1NZ40-F1
#
_cell.length_a   1.000
_cell.length_b   1.000
_cell.length_c   1.000
_cell.angle_alpha   90.00
_cell.angle_beta   90.00
_cell.angle_gamma   90.00
#
_symmetry.space_group_name_H-M   'P 1'
#
loop_
_entity.id
_entity.type
_entity.pdbx_description
1 polymer ?
#
loop_
_entity_poly.entity_id
_entity_poly.type
_entity_poly.pdbx_seq_one_letter_code
_entity_poly.pdbx_strand_id
1 'polypeptide(L)'
;MIDWNPNLIKKMRLKEGNKLIVFDQEKVHTSSPIGGVIFTDKISEAEGILFFANSASSLQSYLSKILKSIREESILWIAYTKKSSGTKTDLDRDHGWELLSKNGYEGVALISLDETWSALRFKKTDAVKKGGSKAEKQKRPELSKYINYKTKTVKLPEDVKKFLSKDKNAIKSFESLSWSHKREYIEAILDAKLPETRLKRIQKLVHAMSSIKVQKKK
;
A
#
# COMPACT_ATOMS: atom_id res chain seq x y z
N MET A 1 -9.36 14.75 -21.92
CA MET A 1 -10.21 15.31 -20.85
C MET A 1 -10.73 14.15 -20.04
N ILE A 2 -10.68 14.25 -18.72
CA ILE A 2 -11.07 13.14 -17.83
C ILE A 2 -12.59 13.05 -17.77
N ASP A 3 -13.11 11.87 -18.09
CA ASP A 3 -14.54 11.57 -18.04
C ASP A 3 -14.97 11.16 -16.62
N TRP A 4 -15.75 12.02 -15.96
CA TRP A 4 -16.15 11.85 -14.56
C TRP A 4 -17.38 10.96 -14.37
N ASN A 5 -17.42 9.78 -14.99
CA ASN A 5 -18.57 8.90 -14.89
C ASN A 5 -18.81 8.35 -13.46
N PRO A 6 -20.03 7.88 -13.14
CA PRO A 6 -20.36 7.35 -11.80
C PRO A 6 -19.47 6.21 -11.32
N ASN A 7 -18.94 5.40 -12.25
CA ASN A 7 -18.03 4.31 -11.92
C ASN A 7 -16.67 4.85 -11.42
N LEU A 8 -16.17 5.92 -12.02
CA LEU A 8 -14.95 6.59 -11.57
C LEU A 8 -15.14 7.20 -10.18
N ILE A 9 -16.25 7.90 -9.94
CA ILE A 9 -16.61 8.48 -8.62
C ILE A 9 -16.63 7.39 -7.54
N LYS A 10 -17.26 6.25 -7.82
CA LYS A 10 -17.30 5.10 -6.91
C LYS A 10 -15.91 4.54 -6.62
N LYS A 11 -15.04 4.41 -7.64
CA LYS A 11 -13.63 3.98 -7.47
C LYS A 11 -12.82 4.98 -6.65
N MET A 12 -13.10 6.27 -6.80
CA MET A 12 -12.53 7.34 -5.98
C MET A 12 -13.04 7.35 -4.54
N ARG A 13 -14.02 6.49 -4.22
CA ARG A 13 -14.71 6.38 -2.93
C ARG A 13 -15.46 7.65 -2.52
N LEU A 14 -15.87 8.43 -3.51
CA LEU A 14 -16.74 9.59 -3.32
C LEU A 14 -18.20 9.15 -3.44
N LYS A 15 -19.09 9.90 -2.81
CA LYS A 15 -20.54 9.74 -2.82
C LYS A 15 -21.19 11.00 -3.38
N GLU A 16 -22.43 10.86 -3.81
CA GLU A 16 -23.28 12.00 -4.13
C GLU A 16 -23.35 12.98 -2.94
N GLY A 17 -23.28 14.28 -3.25
CA GLY A 17 -23.19 15.37 -2.30
C GLY A 17 -21.79 15.64 -1.75
N ASN A 18 -20.81 14.75 -1.97
CA ASN A 18 -19.47 14.99 -1.44
C ASN A 18 -18.82 16.22 -2.06
N LYS A 19 -18.09 16.97 -1.24
CA LYS A 19 -17.29 18.12 -1.70
C LYS A 19 -15.91 17.67 -2.18
N LEU A 20 -15.60 17.89 -3.45
CA LEU A 20 -14.31 17.59 -4.05
C LEU A 20 -13.58 18.88 -4.41
N ILE A 21 -12.33 19.03 -3.96
CA ILE A 21 -11.44 20.06 -4.47
C ILE A 21 -10.46 19.44 -5.47
N VAL A 22 -10.28 20.11 -6.60
CA VAL A 22 -9.36 19.70 -7.65
C VAL A 22 -8.26 20.74 -7.80
N PHE A 23 -7.02 20.31 -7.55
CA PHE A 23 -5.83 21.09 -7.83
C PHE A 23 -5.28 20.67 -9.18
N ASP A 24 -5.66 21.42 -10.21
CA ASP A 24 -5.28 21.14 -11.57
C ASP A 24 -4.62 22.37 -12.17
N GLN A 25 -3.29 22.35 -12.21
CA GLN A 25 -2.51 23.41 -12.82
C GLN A 25 -2.56 23.36 -14.36
N GLU A 26 -2.89 22.19 -14.91
CA GLU A 26 -2.83 21.89 -16.35
C GLU A 26 -4.20 22.11 -17.03
N LYS A 27 -5.24 22.51 -16.28
CA LYS A 27 -6.62 22.68 -16.76
C LYS A 27 -7.16 21.46 -17.53
N VAL A 28 -6.74 20.27 -17.10
CA VAL A 28 -7.15 18.95 -17.61
C VAL A 28 -8.61 18.62 -17.26
N HIS A 29 -9.16 19.22 -16.21
CA HIS A 29 -10.55 19.08 -15.80
C HIS A 29 -11.43 20.27 -16.21
N THR A 30 -12.67 19.97 -16.58
CA THR A 30 -13.77 20.93 -16.70
C THR A 30 -14.68 20.78 -15.48
N SER A 31 -15.12 21.91 -14.92
CA SER A 31 -15.79 22.00 -13.61
C SER A 31 -17.27 21.57 -13.62
N SER A 32 -17.71 20.79 -14.61
CA SER A 32 -19.11 20.36 -14.66
C SER A 32 -19.36 19.29 -13.59
N PRO A 33 -20.36 19.46 -12.72
CA PRO A 33 -20.70 18.45 -11.71
C PRO A 33 -21.18 17.19 -12.42
N ILE A 34 -20.38 16.13 -12.35
CA ILE A 34 -20.74 14.83 -12.93
C ILE A 34 -20.76 13.80 -11.80
N GLY A 35 -21.86 13.05 -11.72
CA GLY A 35 -22.05 11.99 -10.72
C GLY A 35 -22.42 12.50 -9.31
N GLY A 36 -22.98 13.71 -9.20
CA GLY A 36 -23.51 14.24 -7.94
C GLY A 36 -22.47 14.76 -6.94
N VAL A 37 -21.19 14.76 -7.29
CA VAL A 37 -20.12 15.38 -6.49
C VAL A 37 -20.11 16.90 -6.72
N ILE A 38 -19.91 17.67 -5.65
CA ILE A 38 -19.90 19.13 -5.67
C ILE A 38 -18.46 19.62 -5.66
N PHE A 39 -18.07 20.43 -6.64
CA PHE A 39 -16.75 21.06 -6.61
C PHE A 39 -16.70 22.19 -5.58
N THR A 40 -15.60 22.27 -4.84
CA THR A 40 -15.35 23.34 -3.86
C THR A 40 -13.95 23.93 -4.04
N ASP A 41 -13.82 25.21 -3.74
CA ASP A 41 -12.57 25.97 -3.64
C ASP A 41 -11.98 25.95 -2.22
N LYS A 42 -12.71 25.42 -1.24
CA LYS A 42 -12.31 25.37 0.18
C LYS A 42 -11.80 24.00 0.59
N ILE A 43 -10.50 23.88 0.83
CA ILE A 43 -9.86 22.65 1.31
C ILE A 43 -10.49 22.15 2.63
N SER A 44 -10.83 23.08 3.53
CA SER A 44 -11.40 22.76 4.84
C SER A 44 -12.79 22.12 4.80
N GLU A 45 -13.52 22.28 3.69
CA GLU A 45 -14.83 21.67 3.49
C GLU A 45 -14.75 20.38 2.66
N ALA A 46 -13.62 20.15 1.98
CA ALA A 46 -13.45 19.08 1.01
C ALA A 46 -13.38 17.69 1.67
N GLU A 47 -14.27 16.81 1.23
CA GLU A 47 -14.27 15.38 1.57
C GLU A 47 -13.38 14.57 0.62
N GLY A 48 -13.19 15.07 -0.61
CA GLY A 48 -12.23 14.55 -1.58
C GLY A 48 -11.24 15.62 -2.00
N ILE A 49 -9.99 15.23 -2.20
CA ILE A 49 -8.95 16.06 -2.80
C ILE A 49 -8.37 15.30 -3.98
N LEU A 50 -8.35 15.91 -5.16
CA LEU A 50 -7.62 15.40 -6.33
C LEU A 50 -6.54 16.41 -6.72
N PHE A 51 -5.28 15.99 -6.66
CA PHE A 51 -4.15 16.84 -7.03
C PHE A 51 -3.45 16.30 -8.27
N PHE A 52 -3.36 17.09 -9.33
CA PHE A 52 -2.59 16.75 -10.52
C PHE A 52 -1.13 17.17 -10.34
N ALA A 53 -0.25 16.19 -10.22
CA ALA A 53 1.19 16.38 -10.08
C ALA A 53 1.90 16.02 -11.39
N ASN A 54 2.71 16.95 -11.90
CA ASN A 54 3.58 16.70 -13.05
C ASN A 54 4.98 16.20 -12.62
N SER A 55 5.34 16.42 -11.36
CA SER A 55 6.66 16.12 -10.78
C SER A 55 6.58 16.06 -9.25
N ALA A 56 7.53 15.41 -8.57
CA ALA A 56 7.58 15.45 -7.11
C ALA A 56 7.82 16.87 -6.58
N SER A 57 8.55 17.71 -7.33
CA SER A 57 8.80 19.12 -6.97
C SER A 57 7.51 19.96 -6.96
N SER A 58 6.65 19.79 -7.97
CA SER A 58 5.33 20.45 -8.00
C SER A 58 4.49 20.02 -6.80
N LEU A 59 4.45 18.72 -6.52
CA LEU A 59 3.74 18.16 -5.37
C LEU A 59 4.26 18.75 -4.06
N GLN A 60 5.58 18.87 -3.89
CA GLN A 60 6.19 19.40 -2.68
C GLN A 60 5.73 20.82 -2.33
N SER A 61 5.58 21.68 -3.34
CA SER A 61 5.20 23.08 -3.17
C SER A 61 3.77 23.26 -2.64
N TYR A 62 2.87 22.34 -2.99
CA TYR A 62 1.45 22.40 -2.61
C TYR A 62 1.09 21.49 -1.44
N LEU A 63 1.78 20.36 -1.29
CA LEU A 63 1.44 19.35 -0.30
C LEU A 63 1.43 19.94 1.12
N SER A 64 2.39 20.80 1.45
CA SER A 64 2.45 21.44 2.77
C SER A 64 1.19 22.27 3.09
N LYS A 65 0.57 22.90 2.10
CA LYS A 65 -0.67 23.69 2.27
C LYS A 65 -1.89 22.77 2.38
N ILE A 66 -1.93 21.73 1.55
CA ILE A 66 -2.99 20.71 1.57
C ILE A 66 -2.99 20.00 2.92
N LEU A 67 -1.85 19.47 3.38
CA LEU A 67 -1.74 18.71 4.63
C LEU A 67 -2.05 19.53 5.88
N LYS A 68 -1.90 20.85 5.85
CA LYS A 68 -2.28 21.75 6.96
C LYS A 68 -3.78 22.01 7.05
N SER A 69 -4.50 21.88 5.93
CA SER A 69 -5.90 22.31 5.81
C SER A 69 -6.86 21.16 5.52
N ILE A 70 -6.32 19.98 5.19
CA ILE A 70 -7.07 18.75 4.91
C ILE A 70 -7.81 18.27 6.16
N ARG A 71 -9.06 17.84 6.02
CA ARG A 71 -9.79 17.21 7.11
C ARG A 71 -9.23 15.80 7.33
N GLU A 72 -9.26 15.30 8.56
CA GLU A 72 -8.70 13.98 8.88
C GLU A 72 -9.37 12.84 8.07
N GLU A 73 -10.67 12.98 7.80
CA GLU A 73 -11.46 12.02 7.02
C GLU A 73 -11.42 12.27 5.51
N SER A 74 -10.71 13.31 5.02
CA SER A 74 -10.66 13.61 3.59
C SER A 74 -9.91 12.53 2.81
N ILE A 75 -10.43 12.20 1.64
CA ILE A 75 -9.83 11.24 0.71
C ILE A 75 -8.83 11.98 -0.19
N LEU A 76 -7.54 11.70 -0.02
CA LEU A 76 -6.47 12.29 -0.84
C LEU A 76 -6.13 11.41 -2.04
N TRP A 77 -6.31 11.95 -3.24
CA TRP A 77 -5.86 11.38 -4.51
C TRP A 77 -4.80 12.28 -5.15
N ILE A 78 -3.73 11.68 -5.65
CA ILE A 78 -2.72 12.38 -6.46
C ILE A 78 -2.66 11.72 -7.83
N ALA A 79 -3.01 12.50 -8.85
CA ALA A 79 -2.92 12.12 -10.24
C ALA A 79 -1.53 12.43 -10.81
N TYR A 80 -0.99 11.51 -11.59
CA TYR A 80 0.29 11.63 -12.27
C TYR A 80 0.17 11.03 -13.69
N THR A 81 1.00 11.52 -14.62
CA THR A 81 1.01 11.03 -15.99
C THR A 81 1.59 9.62 -16.06
N LYS A 82 0.95 8.73 -16.81
CA LYS A 82 1.45 7.37 -17.01
C LYS A 82 2.75 7.40 -17.80
N LYS A 83 3.66 6.44 -17.55
CA LYS A 83 4.88 6.28 -18.36
C LYS A 83 4.58 6.12 -19.86
N SER A 84 3.44 5.51 -20.19
CA SER A 84 2.98 5.34 -21.58
C SER A 84 2.56 6.64 -22.26
N SER A 85 2.36 7.75 -21.55
CA SER A 85 1.99 9.03 -22.17
C SER A 85 3.17 9.78 -22.80
N GLY A 86 4.41 9.31 -22.59
CA GLY A 86 5.62 9.95 -23.11
C GLY A 86 6.05 11.21 -22.34
N THR A 87 5.33 11.60 -21.29
CA THR A 87 5.65 12.79 -20.47
C THR A 87 6.82 12.48 -19.53
N LYS A 88 7.82 13.38 -19.50
CA LYS A 88 8.95 13.28 -18.56
C LYS A 88 8.50 13.68 -17.15
N THR A 89 8.30 12.69 -16.29
CA THR A 89 7.96 12.87 -14.88
C THR A 89 8.81 11.94 -14.00
N ASP A 90 9.12 12.39 -12.80
CA ASP A 90 9.77 11.62 -11.73
C ASP A 90 8.76 10.89 -10.82
N LEU A 91 7.47 11.00 -11.11
CA LEU A 91 6.40 10.27 -10.44
C LEU A 91 5.98 9.03 -11.22
N ASP A 92 5.88 7.89 -10.56
CA ASP A 92 5.24 6.71 -11.12
C ASP A 92 4.49 5.91 -10.06
N ARG A 93 3.96 4.73 -10.41
CA ARG A 93 3.22 3.90 -9.45
C ARG A 93 4.01 3.62 -8.17
N ASP A 94 5.32 3.40 -8.31
CA ASP A 94 6.20 2.88 -7.28
C ASP A 94 7.18 3.96 -6.74
N HIS A 95 7.44 5.03 -7.50
CA HIS A 95 8.46 6.06 -7.16
C HIS A 95 7.88 7.48 -7.07
N GLY A 96 8.59 8.35 -6.33
CA GLY A 96 8.23 9.78 -6.19
C GLY A 96 7.35 10.13 -4.97
N TRP A 97 7.00 9.15 -4.15
CA TRP A 97 6.07 9.30 -3.02
C TRP A 97 6.74 9.45 -1.64
N GLU A 98 8.06 9.66 -1.61
CA GLU A 98 8.84 9.75 -0.36
C GLU A 98 8.37 10.89 0.54
N LEU A 99 7.97 12.01 -0.06
CA LEU A 99 7.44 13.16 0.64
C LEU A 99 6.16 12.81 1.43
N LEU A 100 5.24 12.07 0.83
CA LEU A 100 4.01 11.62 1.48
C LEU A 100 4.33 10.64 2.60
N SER A 101 5.24 9.71 2.34
CA SER A 101 5.70 8.73 3.34
C SER A 101 6.31 9.41 4.56
N LYS A 102 7.13 10.45 4.37
CA LYS A 102 7.70 11.27 5.45
C LYS A 102 6.65 12.03 6.27
N ASN A 103 5.51 12.34 5.66
CA ASN A 103 4.37 13.00 6.31
C ASN A 103 3.33 12.00 6.85
N GLY A 104 3.65 10.70 6.94
CA GLY A 104 2.76 9.69 7.49
C GLY A 104 1.62 9.28 6.56
N TYR A 105 1.80 9.39 5.24
CA TYR A 105 0.83 8.94 4.25
C TYR A 105 1.32 7.69 3.52
N GLU A 106 0.38 6.80 3.21
CA GLU A 106 0.64 5.58 2.45
C GLU A 106 -0.29 5.47 1.25
N GLY A 107 0.27 5.07 0.11
CA GLY A 107 -0.49 4.70 -1.08
C GLY A 107 -1.28 3.41 -0.85
N VAL A 108 -2.61 3.46 -1.00
CA VAL A 108 -3.53 2.37 -0.64
C VAL A 108 -4.46 1.92 -1.77
N ALA A 109 -4.55 2.67 -2.87
CA ALA A 109 -5.34 2.29 -4.04
C ALA A 109 -4.87 3.06 -5.27
N LEU A 110 -4.83 2.42 -6.43
CA LEU A 110 -4.48 3.02 -7.72
C LEU A 110 -5.66 2.90 -8.69
N ILE A 111 -5.96 3.97 -9.44
CA ILE A 111 -6.98 3.99 -10.48
C ILE A 111 -6.45 4.65 -11.76
N SER A 112 -6.98 4.26 -12.91
CA SER A 112 -6.80 5.01 -14.16
C SER A 112 -7.89 6.06 -14.25
N LEU A 113 -7.53 7.32 -14.50
CA LEU A 113 -8.49 8.40 -14.73
C LEU A 113 -8.90 8.43 -16.21
N ASP A 114 -7.92 8.39 -17.10
CA ASP A 114 -8.10 8.30 -18.55
C ASP A 114 -6.90 7.56 -19.18
N GLU A 115 -6.62 7.74 -20.47
CA GLU A 115 -5.45 7.15 -21.15
C GLU A 115 -4.12 7.74 -20.66
N THR A 116 -4.11 9.00 -20.22
CA THR A 116 -2.92 9.79 -19.88
C THR A 116 -2.61 9.74 -18.39
N TRP A 117 -3.62 9.75 -17.52
CA TRP A 117 -3.50 9.97 -16.09
C TRP A 117 -3.88 8.73 -15.27
N SER A 118 -3.08 8.47 -14.25
CA SER A 118 -3.41 7.54 -13.16
C SER A 118 -3.46 8.32 -11.85
N ALA A 119 -4.30 7.90 -10.91
CA ALA A 119 -4.35 8.48 -9.58
C ALA A 119 -4.07 7.45 -8.49
N LEU A 120 -3.21 7.82 -7.53
CA LEU A 120 -2.89 7.03 -6.36
C LEU A 120 -3.54 7.67 -5.13
N ARG A 121 -4.30 6.87 -4.37
CA ARG A 121 -4.94 7.28 -3.13
C ARG A 121 -3.98 7.14 -1.98
N PHE A 122 -3.88 8.19 -1.18
CA PHE A 122 -3.09 8.20 0.03
C PHE A 122 -3.99 8.20 1.26
N LYS A 123 -3.65 7.38 2.25
CA LYS A 123 -4.29 7.38 3.57
C LYS A 123 -3.25 7.79 4.61
N LYS A 124 -3.65 8.68 5.52
CA LYS A 124 -2.88 8.97 6.74
C LYS A 124 -2.77 7.67 7.53
N THR A 125 -1.55 7.21 7.75
CA THR A 125 -1.31 6.10 8.66
C THR A 125 -1.26 6.70 10.05
N ASP A 126 -2.08 6.19 10.96
CA ASP A 126 -1.75 6.29 12.38
C ASP A 126 -0.30 5.83 12.52
N ALA A 127 0.50 6.55 13.30
CA ALA A 127 1.90 6.23 13.56
C ALA A 127 2.08 4.90 14.33
N VAL A 128 1.22 3.91 14.11
CA VAL A 128 1.45 2.51 14.39
C VAL A 128 2.52 2.01 13.42
N LYS A 129 3.78 2.24 13.83
CA LYS A 129 5.02 1.59 13.37
C LYS A 129 4.75 0.43 12.42
N LYS A 130 4.72 0.70 11.11
CA LYS A 130 5.04 -0.33 10.13
C LYS A 130 6.35 -0.95 10.60
N GLY A 131 6.37 -2.26 10.82
CA GLY A 131 7.60 -2.96 11.20
C GLY A 131 8.69 -2.53 10.21
N GLY A 132 9.73 -1.86 10.72
CA GLY A 132 10.58 -0.92 9.98
C GLY A 132 11.31 -1.49 8.77
N SER A 133 12.28 -0.73 8.24
CA SER A 133 13.13 -1.16 7.13
C SER A 133 13.78 -2.53 7.43
N LYS A 134 14.20 -3.29 6.40
CA LYS A 134 14.92 -4.56 6.60
C LYS A 134 16.10 -4.41 7.58
N ALA A 135 16.81 -3.28 7.51
CA ALA A 135 17.90 -2.94 8.43
C ALA A 135 17.43 -2.70 9.88
N GLU A 136 16.25 -2.12 10.09
CA GLU A 136 15.66 -1.91 11.42
C GLU A 136 15.09 -3.21 11.99
N LYS A 137 14.46 -4.03 11.15
CA LYS A 137 13.99 -5.37 11.54
C LYS A 137 15.14 -6.28 11.96
N GLN A 138 16.29 -6.21 11.28
CA GLN A 138 17.49 -6.96 11.64
C GLN A 138 18.07 -6.57 13.01
N LYS A 139 17.80 -5.35 13.51
CA LYS A 139 18.19 -4.92 14.86
C LYS A 139 17.30 -5.49 15.96
N ARG A 140 16.12 -6.04 15.63
CA ARG A 140 15.22 -6.67 16.61
C ARG A 140 15.81 -8.03 17.04
N PRO A 141 16.17 -8.23 18.32
CA PRO A 141 16.78 -9.48 18.79
C PRO A 141 15.89 -10.71 18.51
N GLU A 142 14.58 -10.53 18.61
CA GLU A 142 13.59 -11.59 18.37
C GLU A 142 13.51 -12.04 16.91
N LEU A 143 13.78 -11.15 15.94
CA LEU A 143 13.77 -11.48 14.52
C LEU A 143 15.12 -12.00 14.04
N SER A 144 16.21 -11.38 14.49
CA SER A 144 17.57 -11.72 14.06
C SER A 144 17.99 -13.14 14.45
N LYS A 145 17.43 -13.69 15.54
CA LYS A 145 17.62 -15.09 15.95
C LYS A 145 17.14 -16.09 14.88
N TYR A 146 16.08 -15.75 14.15
CA TYR A 146 15.43 -16.66 13.21
C TYR A 146 15.60 -16.25 11.75
N ILE A 147 15.83 -14.98 11.45
CA ILE A 147 15.90 -14.45 10.08
C ILE A 147 17.21 -13.69 9.90
N ASN A 148 18.00 -14.11 8.92
CA ASN A 148 19.19 -13.38 8.48
C ASN A 148 18.95 -12.80 7.09
N TYR A 149 18.90 -11.47 7.00
CA TYR A 149 18.63 -10.77 5.74
C TYR A 149 19.87 -10.69 4.84
N LYS A 150 21.09 -10.81 5.38
CA LYS A 150 22.35 -10.76 4.61
C LYS A 150 22.65 -12.10 3.95
N THR A 151 22.55 -13.20 4.70
CA THR A 151 22.81 -14.55 4.20
C THR A 151 21.57 -15.22 3.62
N LYS A 152 20.42 -14.54 3.66
CA LYS A 152 19.12 -15.06 3.19
C LYS A 152 18.81 -16.44 3.79
N THR A 153 18.92 -16.55 5.11
CA THR A 153 18.59 -17.78 5.84
C THR A 153 17.40 -17.54 6.77
N VAL A 154 16.58 -18.58 6.97
CA VAL A 154 15.41 -18.57 7.87
C VAL A 154 15.45 -19.86 8.71
N LYS A 155 15.48 -19.71 10.03
CA LYS A 155 15.38 -20.80 11.01
C LYS A 155 13.95 -20.84 11.56
N LEU A 156 13.44 -22.06 11.78
CA LEU A 156 12.11 -22.27 12.34
C LEU A 156 12.13 -22.16 13.87
N PRO A 157 11.24 -21.36 14.48
CA PRO A 157 10.96 -21.43 15.90
C PRO A 157 10.42 -22.82 16.31
N GLU A 158 10.64 -23.23 17.55
CA GLU A 158 10.30 -24.58 18.02
C GLU A 158 8.82 -24.91 17.94
N ASP A 159 7.97 -23.93 18.26
CA ASP A 159 6.52 -24.07 18.15
C ASP A 159 6.10 -24.26 16.69
N VAL A 160 6.61 -23.44 15.77
CA VAL A 160 6.34 -23.59 14.34
C VAL A 160 6.80 -24.96 13.83
N LYS A 161 8.00 -25.39 14.22
CA LYS A 161 8.56 -26.70 13.86
C LYS A 161 7.66 -27.83 14.35
N LYS A 162 7.15 -27.75 15.60
CA LYS A 162 6.25 -28.75 16.20
C LYS A 162 4.92 -28.87 15.47
N PHE A 163 4.36 -27.77 14.98
CA PHE A 163 3.11 -27.79 14.21
C PHE A 163 3.34 -28.28 12.78
N LEU A 164 4.42 -27.83 12.14
CA LEU A 164 4.72 -28.21 10.76
C LEU A 164 5.15 -29.68 10.65
N SER A 165 5.83 -30.24 11.66
CA SER A 165 6.26 -31.65 11.67
C SER A 165 5.15 -32.68 11.78
N LYS A 166 3.91 -32.25 12.08
CA LYS A 166 2.74 -33.12 12.02
C LYS A 166 2.42 -33.58 10.60
N ASP A 167 2.84 -32.82 9.59
CA ASP A 167 2.65 -33.14 8.18
C ASP A 167 4.00 -33.14 7.44
N LYS A 168 4.47 -34.33 7.07
CA LYS A 168 5.73 -34.51 6.33
C LYS A 168 5.72 -33.81 4.97
N ASN A 169 4.56 -33.66 4.33
CA ASN A 169 4.45 -32.95 3.07
C ASN A 169 4.54 -31.44 3.29
N ALA A 170 3.93 -30.93 4.36
CA ALA A 170 4.00 -29.51 4.71
C ALA A 170 5.44 -29.04 4.99
N ILE A 171 6.27 -29.86 5.67
CA ILE A 171 7.70 -29.56 5.84
C ILE A 171 8.39 -29.45 4.48
N LYS A 172 8.22 -30.44 3.59
CA LYS A 172 8.86 -30.44 2.27
C LYS A 172 8.43 -29.24 1.42
N SER A 173 7.15 -28.90 1.46
CA SER A 173 6.60 -27.71 0.80
C SER A 173 7.24 -26.44 1.36
N PHE A 174 7.39 -26.33 2.68
CA PHE A 174 8.05 -25.18 3.28
C PHE A 174 9.53 -25.10 2.88
N GLU A 175 10.25 -26.21 2.87
CA GLU A 175 11.67 -26.26 2.48
C GLU A 175 11.90 -25.92 1.02
N SER A 176 10.93 -26.19 0.13
CA SER A 176 11.02 -25.82 -1.30
C SER A 176 10.67 -24.35 -1.57
N LEU A 177 10.08 -23.62 -0.61
CA LEU A 177 9.79 -22.20 -0.78
C LEU A 177 11.05 -21.34 -0.96
N SER A 178 10.90 -20.28 -1.73
CA SER A 178 11.91 -19.22 -1.83
C SER A 178 12.13 -18.54 -0.48
N TRP A 179 13.32 -17.97 -0.28
CA TRP A 179 13.65 -17.26 0.96
C TRP A 179 12.65 -16.16 1.31
N SER A 180 12.18 -15.39 0.32
CA SER A 180 11.21 -14.31 0.53
C SER A 180 9.93 -14.84 1.17
N HIS A 181 9.36 -15.91 0.63
CA HIS A 181 8.14 -16.51 1.17
C HIS A 181 8.36 -17.12 2.56
N LYS A 182 9.47 -17.85 2.77
CA LYS A 182 9.83 -18.40 4.09
C LYS A 182 9.92 -17.29 5.13
N ARG A 183 10.60 -16.19 4.79
CA ARG A 183 10.77 -15.03 5.66
C ARG A 183 9.42 -14.41 6.01
N GLU A 184 8.54 -14.20 5.03
CA GLU A 184 7.24 -13.55 5.28
C GLU A 184 6.37 -14.31 6.27
N TYR A 185 6.30 -15.64 6.15
CA TYR A 185 5.55 -16.45 7.10
C TYR A 185 6.13 -16.38 8.51
N ILE A 186 7.45 -16.53 8.64
CA ILE A 186 8.11 -16.53 9.95
C ILE A 186 8.10 -15.14 10.58
N GLU A 187 8.31 -14.08 9.80
CA GLU A 187 8.22 -12.69 10.28
C GLU A 187 6.81 -12.38 10.77
N ALA A 188 5.76 -12.82 10.05
CA ALA A 188 4.39 -12.67 10.52
C ALA A 188 4.16 -13.42 11.84
N ILE A 189 4.68 -14.64 12.00
CA ILE A 189 4.51 -15.39 13.26
C ILE A 189 5.26 -14.70 14.42
N LEU A 190 6.47 -14.18 14.19
CA LEU A 190 7.29 -13.51 15.19
C LEU A 190 6.75 -12.13 15.59
N ASP A 191 6.13 -11.39 14.68
CA ASP A 191 5.55 -10.07 14.97
C ASP A 191 4.23 -10.16 15.78
N ALA A 192 3.69 -11.37 16.01
CA ALA A 192 2.47 -11.55 16.78
C ALA A 192 2.71 -11.28 18.28
N LYS A 193 2.16 -10.16 18.78
CA LYS A 193 2.24 -9.77 20.21
C LYS A 193 1.36 -10.60 21.13
N LEU A 194 0.24 -11.13 20.61
CA LEU A 194 -0.70 -11.97 21.36
C LEU A 194 -0.52 -13.44 21.00
N PRO A 195 -0.57 -14.36 21.99
CA PRO A 195 -0.38 -15.80 21.74
C PRO A 195 -1.46 -16.39 20.82
N GLU A 196 -2.69 -15.92 20.91
CA GLU A 196 -3.79 -16.35 20.04
C GLU A 196 -3.54 -16.01 18.57
N THR A 197 -3.05 -14.79 18.31
CA THR A 197 -2.68 -14.34 16.95
C THR A 197 -1.52 -15.16 16.40
N ARG A 198 -0.55 -15.53 17.27
CA ARG A 198 0.57 -16.38 16.89
C ARG A 198 0.08 -17.76 16.44
N LEU A 199 -0.80 -18.41 17.23
CA LEU A 199 -1.39 -19.71 16.89
C LEU A 199 -2.16 -19.66 15.56
N LYS A 200 -3.01 -18.64 15.35
CA LYS A 200 -3.74 -18.45 14.09
C LYS A 200 -2.79 -18.32 12.88
N ARG A 201 -1.69 -17.58 13.03
CA ARG A 201 -0.67 -17.43 11.96
C ARG A 201 0.07 -18.75 11.69
N ILE A 202 0.35 -19.55 12.71
CA ILE A 202 0.95 -20.89 12.56
C ILE A 202 -0.01 -21.84 11.83
N GLN A 203 -1.29 -21.87 12.23
CA GLN A 203 -2.31 -22.68 11.55
C GLN A 203 -2.45 -22.28 10.08
N LYS A 204 -2.45 -20.97 9.79
CA LYS A 204 -2.47 -20.46 8.41
C LYS A 204 -1.27 -20.93 7.61
N LEU A 205 -0.06 -20.90 8.19
CA LEU A 205 1.15 -21.43 7.56
C LEU A 205 0.98 -22.93 7.24
N VAL A 206 0.59 -23.75 8.22
CA VAL A 206 0.41 -25.20 8.01
C VAL A 206 -0.62 -25.46 6.91
N HIS A 207 -1.77 -24.80 6.95
CA HIS A 207 -2.81 -24.93 5.93
C HIS A 207 -2.30 -24.57 4.53
N ALA A 208 -1.53 -23.47 4.42
CA ALA A 208 -0.92 -23.09 3.15
C ALA A 208 0.08 -24.15 2.66
N MET A 209 0.90 -24.71 3.56
CA MET A 209 1.91 -25.71 3.20
C MET A 209 1.30 -27.06 2.80
N SER A 210 0.19 -27.46 3.44
CA SER A 210 -0.55 -28.68 3.09
C SER A 210 -1.37 -28.52 1.80
N SER A 211 -1.78 -27.29 1.44
CA SER A 211 -2.52 -27.01 0.20
C SER A 211 -1.63 -26.93 -1.04
N ILE A 212 -0.33 -26.74 -0.87
CA ILE A 212 0.65 -26.79 -1.96
C ILE A 212 0.76 -28.27 -2.40
N LYS A 213 0.12 -28.62 -3.51
CA LYS A 213 0.28 -29.93 -4.15
C LYS A 213 1.75 -30.14 -4.47
N VAL A 214 2.42 -31.00 -3.72
CA VAL A 214 3.77 -31.47 -4.04
C VAL A 214 3.67 -32.18 -5.40
N GLN A 215 4.15 -31.55 -6.47
CA GLN A 215 4.32 -32.23 -7.74
C GLN A 215 5.28 -33.39 -7.50
N LYS A 216 4.76 -34.62 -7.51
CA LYS A 216 5.58 -35.82 -7.63
C LYS A 216 6.34 -35.69 -8.95
N LYS A 217 7.64 -35.37 -8.89
CA LYS A 217 8.53 -35.65 -10.01
C LYS A 217 8.51 -37.16 -10.22
N LYS A 218 7.90 -37.57 -11.33
CA LYS A 218 8.01 -38.91 -11.90
C LYS A 218 9.41 -39.07 -12.46
#